data_AF-A0A7V9E577-F1
#
_entry.id   AF-A0A7V9E577-F1
#
_cell.length_a   1.000
_cell.length_b   1.000
_cell.length_c   1.000
_cell.angle_alpha   90.00
_cell.angle_beta   90.00
_cell.angle_gamma   90.00
#
_symmetry.space_group_name_H-M   'P 1'
#
loop_
_entity.id
_entity.type
_entity.pdbx_description
1 polymer ?
#
loop_
_entity_poly.entity_id
_entity_poly.type
_entity_poly.pdbx_seq_one_letter_code
_entity_poly.pdbx_strand_id
1 'polypeptide(L)' 'VKVLGVNTINRQGKRKRSRTGFGKRKDTKRAIVSVAAGDRIELFGGPVS' A
#
# COMPACT_ATOMS: atom_id res chain seq x y z
N VAL A 1 -1.69 -19.88 3.27
CA VAL A 1 -2.43 -18.59 3.20
C VAL A 1 -3.35 -18.60 2.00
N LYS A 2 -4.65 -18.48 2.24
CA LYS A 2 -5.71 -18.37 1.24
C LYS A 2 -6.23 -16.93 1.18
N VAL A 3 -6.29 -16.38 -0.02
CA VAL A 3 -6.79 -15.01 -0.28
C VAL A 3 -8.26 -15.06 -0.61
N LEU A 4 -9.06 -14.22 0.05
CA LEU A 4 -10.49 -14.07 -0.20
C LEU A 4 -10.77 -12.96 -1.23
N GLY A 5 -9.96 -11.90 -1.23
CA GLY A 5 -10.17 -10.78 -2.14
C GLY A 5 -9.02 -9.78 -2.12
N VAL A 6 -8.95 -9.00 -3.19
CA VAL A 6 -7.93 -7.95 -3.37
C VAL A 6 -8.59 -6.67 -3.87
N ASN A 7 -8.49 -5.62 -3.07
CA ASN A 7 -8.92 -4.27 -3.44
C ASN A 7 -7.69 -3.44 -3.80
N THR A 8 -7.68 -2.85 -4.99
CA THR A 8 -6.54 -2.04 -5.44
C THR A 8 -6.91 -0.59 -5.64
N ILE A 9 -5.97 0.31 -5.33
CA ILE A 9 -6.11 1.75 -5.57
C ILE A 9 -4.81 2.34 -6.12
N ASN A 10 -4.93 3.32 -7.01
CA ASN A 10 -3.81 4.12 -7.48
C ASN A 10 -3.62 5.33 -6.56
N ARG A 11 -2.42 5.48 -6.00
CA ARG A 11 -2.01 6.62 -5.15
C ARG A 11 -1.15 7.55 -5.98
N GLN A 12 -1.70 8.71 -6.29
CA GLN A 12 -0.95 9.77 -6.96
C GLN A 12 0.12 10.35 -6.03
N GLY A 13 1.33 10.44 -6.53
CA GLY A 13 2.47 11.05 -5.88
C GLY A 13 2.27 12.55 -5.70
N LYS A 14 2.54 13.03 -4.49
CA LYS A 14 2.40 14.44 -4.15
C LYS A 14 3.47 15.29 -4.84
N ARG A 15 3.07 16.47 -5.32
CA ARG A 15 3.99 17.52 -5.75
C ARG A 15 4.66 18.13 -4.52
N LYS A 16 5.97 18.35 -4.58
CA LYS A 16 6.78 18.92 -3.50
C LYS A 16 7.72 19.97 -4.07
N ARG A 17 7.87 21.08 -3.35
CA ARG A 17 8.81 22.15 -3.72
C ARG A 17 10.21 21.79 -3.24
N SER A 18 11.20 22.00 -4.08
CA SER A 18 12.64 21.98 -3.77
C SER A 18 13.26 23.34 -4.13
N ARG A 19 14.54 23.54 -3.79
CA ARG A 19 15.27 24.80 -4.07
C ARG A 19 15.22 25.20 -5.55
N THR A 20 15.23 24.23 -6.46
CA THR A 20 15.30 24.46 -7.92
C THR A 20 13.94 24.39 -8.62
N GLY A 21 12.84 24.09 -7.92
CA GLY A 21 11.51 24.05 -8.55
C GLY A 21 10.51 23.15 -7.85
N PHE A 22 9.58 22.57 -8.63
CA PHE A 22 8.60 21.60 -8.15
C PHE A 22 8.90 20.22 -8.70
N GLY A 23 9.17 19.25 -7.81
CA GLY A 23 9.24 17.84 -8.14
C GLY A 23 7.95 17.10 -7.78
N LYS A 24 7.78 15.88 -8.30
CA LYS A 24 6.67 14.98 -7.94
C LYS A 24 7.25 13.68 -7.39
N ARG A 25 6.65 13.13 -6.33
CA ARG A 25 6.94 11.75 -5.92
C ARG A 25 6.36 10.77 -6.95
N LYS A 26 6.93 9.56 -7.03
CA LYS A 26 6.39 8.50 -7.90
C LYS A 26 4.94 8.18 -7.53
N ASP A 27 4.13 7.93 -8.55
CA ASP A 27 2.82 7.30 -8.35
C ASP A 27 3.03 5.85 -7.92
N THR A 28 2.13 5.32 -7.10
CA THR A 28 2.21 3.93 -6.62
C THR A 28 0.84 3.29 -6.67
N LYS A 29 0.79 1.98 -6.89
CA LYS A 29 -0.42 1.18 -6.73
C LYS A 29 -0.39 0.48 -5.38
N ARG A 30 -1.48 0.51 -4.63
CA ARG A 30 -1.63 -0.19 -3.35
C ARG A 30 -2.67 -1.28 -3.50
N ALA A 31 -2.45 -2.39 -2.81
CA ALA A 31 -3.40 -3.48 -2.69
C ALA A 31 -3.71 -3.69 -1.20
N ILE A 32 -4.99 -3.80 -0.89
CA ILE A 32 -5.51 -4.24 0.40
C ILE A 32 -6.01 -5.66 0.16
N VAL A 33 -5.41 -6.63 0.86
CA VAL A 33 -5.64 -8.06 0.63
C VAL A 33 -6.33 -8.65 1.85
N SER A 34 -7.49 -9.25 1.64
CA SER A 34 -8.22 -9.96 2.67
C SER A 34 -7.86 -11.45 2.62
N VAL A 35 -7.41 -11.99 3.74
CA VAL A 35 -7.06 -13.42 3.90
C VAL A 35 -8.16 -14.17 4.64
N ALA A 36 -8.20 -15.49 4.46
CA ALA A 36 -9.15 -16.34 5.17
C ALA A 36 -8.95 -16.27 6.69
N ALA A 37 -10.04 -16.44 7.45
CA ALA A 37 -9.97 -16.46 8.91
C ALA A 37 -9.02 -17.58 9.39
N GLY A 38 -8.13 -17.24 10.32
CA GLY A 38 -7.10 -18.15 10.84
C GLY A 38 -5.77 -18.13 10.08
N ASP A 39 -5.74 -17.64 8.84
CA ASP A 39 -4.49 -17.47 8.09
C ASP A 39 -3.85 -16.11 8.43
N ARG A 40 -2.57 -16.13 8.85
CA ARG A 40 -1.79 -14.92 9.17
C ARG A 40 -0.52 -14.85 8.33
N ILE A 41 -0.10 -13.62 8.01
CA ILE A 41 1.19 -13.35 7.39
C ILE A 41 2.15 -12.87 8.48
N GLU A 42 3.05 -13.75 8.90
CA GLU A 42 3.93 -13.57 10.07
C GLU A 42 4.98 -12.47 9.89
N LEU A 43 5.34 -12.16 8.64
CA LEU A 43 6.35 -11.14 8.29
C LEU A 43 5.93 -9.71 8.66
N PHE A 44 4.63 -9.44 8.81
CA PHE A 44 4.16 -8.11 9.23
C PHE A 44 4.24 -8.02 10.76
N GLY A 45 5.27 -7.32 11.25
CA GLY A 45 5.66 -7.22 12.67
C GLY A 45 4.71 -6.42 13.58
N GLY A 46 3.43 -6.78 13.63
CA GLY A 46 2.43 -6.20 14.52
C GLY A 46 0.99 -6.48 14.05
N PRO A 47 -0.04 -6.24 14.87
CA PRO A 47 -1.42 -6.32 14.41
C PRO A 47 -1.66 -5.25 13.35
N VAL A 48 -1.72 -5.68 12.10
CA VAL A 48 -2.18 -4.86 10.98
C VAL A 48 -3.69 -5.09 10.86
N SER A 49 -4.47 -4.21 11.48
CA SER A 49 -5.92 -4.14 11.34
C SER A 49 -6.31 -3.52 10.00
#